data_AF-A0A380TNX4-F1
#
_entry.id   AF-A0A380TNX4-F1
#
_cell.length_a   1.000
_cell.length_b   1.000
_cell.length_c   1.000
_cell.angle_alpha   90.00
_cell.angle_beta   90.00
_cell.angle_gamma   90.00
#
_symmetry.space_group_name_H-M   'P 1'
#
loop_
_entity.id
_entity.type
_entity.pdbx_description
1 polymer ?
#
loop_
_entity_poly.entity_id
_entity_poly.type
_entity_poly.pdbx_seq_one_letter_code
_entity_poly.pdbx_strand_id
1 'polypeptide(L)'
;MKKYIAITFALFCTLPVQANNCNSFDNSGCSGYQSSTGTRYQYDMSNPSERLNYSLDLDAQRRDSNSLDLNRELDRGLGQQGGGIYQ
;
A
#
# COMPACT_ATOMS: atom_id res chain seq x y z
N MET A 1 26.18 42.69 -4.72
CA MET A 1 26.25 41.29 -5.21
C MET A 1 25.26 40.46 -4.40
N LYS A 2 24.34 39.77 -5.08
CA LYS A 2 23.10 39.19 -4.50
C LYS A 2 23.45 37.97 -3.64
N LYS A 3 23.01 37.97 -2.36
CA LYS A 3 23.14 36.82 -1.45
C LYS A 3 21.92 35.92 -1.67
N TYR A 4 22.13 34.74 -2.25
CA TYR A 4 21.08 33.75 -2.46
C TYR A 4 21.06 32.79 -1.27
N ILE A 5 19.96 32.79 -0.52
CA ILE A 5 19.66 31.77 0.50
C ILE A 5 19.06 30.59 -0.27
N ALA A 6 19.83 29.50 -0.37
CA ALA A 6 19.34 28.25 -0.93
C ALA A 6 18.39 27.61 0.09
N ILE A 7 17.08 27.73 -0.14
CA ILE A 7 16.09 26.91 0.54
C ILE A 7 16.18 25.54 -0.13
N THR A 8 17.02 24.66 0.42
CA THR A 8 17.00 23.24 0.10
C THR A 8 15.65 22.68 0.52
N PHE A 9 14.74 22.61 -0.45
CA PHE A 9 13.45 21.95 -0.31
C PHE A 9 13.72 20.50 0.06
N ALA A 10 13.26 20.10 1.24
CA ALA A 10 13.44 18.76 1.78
C ALA A 10 13.06 17.73 0.72
N LEU A 11 14.05 16.93 0.35
CA LEU A 11 13.90 15.66 -0.32
C LEU A 11 12.94 14.84 0.55
N PHE A 12 11.67 14.78 0.15
CA PHE A 12 10.72 13.88 0.79
C PHE A 12 11.29 12.48 0.66
N CYS A 13 11.59 11.91 1.81
CA CYS A 13 12.16 10.58 1.99
C CYS A 13 11.30 9.59 1.20
N THR A 14 11.81 9.16 0.05
CA THR A 14 11.31 7.94 -0.59
C THR A 14 11.74 6.81 0.31
N LEU A 15 10.87 6.43 1.25
CA LEU A 15 11.02 5.15 1.91
C LEU A 15 11.00 4.08 0.81
N PRO A 16 11.93 3.11 0.83
CA PRO A 16 11.80 1.97 -0.04
C PRO A 16 10.45 1.31 0.30
N VAL A 17 9.53 1.30 -0.66
CA VAL A 17 8.50 0.26 -0.70
C VAL A 17 9.29 -1.05 -0.62
N GLN A 18 9.25 -1.70 0.54
CA GLN A 18 9.66 -3.09 0.65
C GLN A 18 8.64 -3.85 -0.20
N ALA A 19 8.96 -4.00 -1.49
CA ALA A 19 8.38 -5.06 -2.29
C ALA A 19 8.73 -6.35 -1.56
N ASN A 20 7.71 -6.99 -1.00
CA ASN A 20 7.82 -8.25 -0.30
C ASN A 20 8.50 -9.23 -1.26
N ASN A 21 9.78 -9.52 -1.00
CA ASN A 21 10.49 -10.55 -1.73
C ASN A 21 9.84 -11.87 -1.33
N CYS A 22 8.97 -12.36 -2.20
CA CYS A 22 8.33 -13.66 -2.06
C CYS A 22 9.39 -14.74 -2.35
N ASN A 23 10.34 -14.91 -1.44
CA ASN A 23 11.21 -16.09 -1.42
C ASN A 23 10.42 -17.21 -0.76
N SER A 24 9.53 -17.85 -1.50
CA SER A 24 9.00 -19.15 -1.11
C SER A 24 9.06 -20.05 -2.33
N PHE A 25 9.88 -21.08 -2.22
CA PHE A 25 9.98 -22.22 -3.13
C PHE A 25 8.73 -23.13 -3.06
N ASP A 26 7.64 -22.63 -2.48
CA ASP A 26 6.37 -23.31 -2.33
C ASP A 26 5.36 -22.72 -3.31
N ASN A 27 4.77 -23.60 -4.12
CA ASN A 27 3.76 -23.32 -5.11
C ASN A 27 2.41 -22.98 -4.43
N SER A 28 2.39 -21.92 -3.61
CA SER A 28 1.20 -21.39 -2.96
C SER A 28 1.23 -19.89 -3.15
N GLY A 29 0.53 -19.43 -4.19
CA GLY A 29 0.56 -18.05 -4.67
C GLY A 29 0.42 -17.03 -3.55
N CYS A 30 1.40 -16.12 -3.47
CA CYS A 30 1.35 -14.93 -2.63
C CYS A 30 0.29 -13.96 -3.17
N SER A 31 -0.99 -14.32 -3.13
CA SER A 31 -2.10 -13.50 -3.62
C SER A 31 -2.57 -12.51 -2.54
N GLY A 32 -1.64 -11.73 -1.99
CA GLY A 32 -1.95 -10.73 -0.98
C GLY A 32 -0.78 -9.78 -0.71
N TYR A 33 -1.12 -8.52 -0.51
CA TYR A 33 -0.21 -7.43 -0.21
C TYR A 33 -0.17 -7.19 1.30
N GLN A 34 1.01 -7.23 1.92
CA GLN A 34 1.16 -6.87 3.32
C GLN A 34 1.80 -5.48 3.42
N SER A 35 1.13 -4.58 4.16
CA SER A 35 1.68 -3.28 4.52
C SER A 35 2.69 -3.40 5.66
N SER A 36 3.58 -2.42 5.76
CA SER A 36 4.56 -2.27 6.85
C SER A 36 3.92 -2.16 8.24
N THR A 37 2.63 -1.80 8.35
CA THR A 37 1.89 -1.78 9.62
C THR A 37 1.39 -3.16 10.05
N GLY A 38 1.59 -4.18 9.22
CA GLY A 38 1.14 -5.55 9.46
C GLY A 38 -0.20 -5.89 8.81
N THR A 39 -0.93 -4.89 8.30
CA THR A 39 -2.22 -5.08 7.62
C THR A 39 -2.03 -5.89 6.34
N ARG A 40 -2.84 -6.94 6.17
CA ARG A 40 -2.84 -7.77 4.95
C ARG A 40 -4.05 -7.43 4.09
N TYR A 41 -3.77 -7.09 2.85
CA TYR A 41 -4.71 -6.73 1.82
C TYR A 41 -4.74 -7.81 0.75
N GLN A 42 -5.89 -7.96 0.12
CA GLN A 42 -6.08 -8.88 -0.99
C GLN A 42 -5.50 -8.35 -2.30
N TYR A 43 -5.49 -7.04 -2.47
CA TYR A 43 -5.01 -6.36 -3.67
C TYR A 43 -4.03 -5.25 -3.32
N ASP A 44 -2.96 -5.17 -4.10
CA ASP A 44 -2.02 -4.05 -4.11
C ASP A 44 -2.53 -2.95 -5.05
N MET A 45 -2.97 -1.82 -4.51
CA MET A 45 -3.46 -0.71 -5.33
C MET A 45 -2.33 0.05 -6.05
N SER A 46 -1.06 -0.21 -5.72
CA SER A 46 0.07 0.28 -6.49
C SER A 46 0.13 -0.35 -7.89
N ASN A 47 -0.43 -1.56 -8.04
CA ASN A 47 -0.56 -2.24 -9.33
C ASN A 47 -1.86 -1.86 -10.03
N PRO A 48 -1.83 -1.29 -11.25
CA PRO A 48 -3.03 -0.87 -11.95
C PRO A 48 -3.97 -2.03 -12.30
N SER A 49 -3.43 -3.22 -12.59
CA SER A 49 -4.22 -4.42 -12.89
C SER A 49 -4.98 -4.93 -11.66
N GLU A 50 -4.34 -4.95 -10.49
CA GLU A 50 -4.99 -5.37 -9.25
C GLU A 50 -6.00 -4.33 -8.77
N ARG A 51 -5.73 -3.04 -9.01
CA ARG A 51 -6.71 -1.98 -8.75
C ARG A 51 -7.98 -2.14 -9.58
N LEU A 52 -7.87 -2.60 -10.83
CA LEU A 52 -9.03 -2.96 -11.65
C LEU A 52 -9.77 -4.16 -11.07
N ASN A 53 -9.05 -5.21 -10.66
CA ASN A 53 -9.68 -6.37 -10.02
C ASN A 53 -10.42 -5.99 -8.73
N TYR A 54 -9.82 -5.15 -7.88
CA TYR A 54 -10.46 -4.60 -6.69
C TYR A 54 -11.72 -3.79 -7.04
N SER A 55 -11.68 -3.00 -8.13
CA SER A 55 -12.84 -2.25 -8.59
C SER A 55 -14.01 -3.15 -9.05
N LEU A 56 -13.71 -4.38 -9.49
CA LEU A 56 -14.71 -5.36 -9.90
C LEU A 56 -15.21 -6.22 -8.72
N ASP A 57 -14.40 -6.36 -7.67
CA ASP A 57 -14.76 -7.07 -6.44
C ASP A 57 -15.52 -6.15 -5.46
N LEU A 58 -16.86 -6.15 -5.58
CA LEU A 58 -17.74 -5.39 -4.70
C LEU A 58 -17.70 -5.89 -3.24
N ASP A 59 -17.43 -7.18 -3.03
CA ASP A 59 -17.35 -7.73 -1.68
C ASP A 59 -16.10 -7.22 -0.96
N ALA A 60 -14.97 -7.13 -1.67
CA ALA A 60 -13.76 -6.49 -1.14
C ALA A 60 -14.02 -5.02 -0.77
N GLN A 61 -14.74 -4.27 -1.61
CA GLN A 61 -15.09 -2.87 -1.32
C GLN A 61 -16.01 -2.75 -0.10
N ARG A 62 -16.99 -3.65 0.04
CA ARG A 62 -17.91 -3.65 1.18
C ARG A 62 -17.19 -3.98 2.49
N ARG A 63 -16.27 -4.95 2.48
CA ARG A 63 -15.41 -5.27 3.64
C ARG A 63 -14.57 -4.06 4.04
N ASP A 64 -13.93 -3.43 3.07
CA ASP A 64 -13.11 -2.22 3.29
C ASP A 64 -13.92 -1.04 3.82
N SER A 65 -15.17 -0.88 3.35
CA SER A 65 -16.07 0.18 3.83
C SER A 65 -16.55 -0.05 5.25
N ASN A 66 -16.61 -1.31 5.69
CA ASN A 66 -17.04 -1.67 7.04
C ASN A 66 -15.86 -1.91 8.00
N SER A 67 -14.61 -1.79 7.52
CA SER A 67 -13.42 -1.87 8.36
C SER A 67 -13.17 -0.53 9.06
N LEU A 68 -12.97 -0.58 10.38
CA LEU A 68 -12.55 0.55 11.21
C LEU A 68 -11.02 0.54 11.42
N ASP A 69 -10.26 -0.02 10.49
CA ASP A 69 -8.80 -0.13 10.60
C ASP A 69 -8.12 1.23 10.57
N LEU A 70 -7.67 1.70 11.74
CA LEU A 70 -6.82 2.87 11.90
C LEU A 70 -5.48 2.71 11.14
N ASN A 71 -5.00 1.47 11.02
CA ASN A 71 -3.77 1.16 10.29
C ASN A 71 -3.90 1.49 8.80
N ARG A 72 -5.10 1.43 8.22
CA ARG A 72 -5.33 1.76 6.81
C ARG A 72 -5.06 3.24 6.50
N GLU A 73 -5.44 4.12 7.42
CA GLU A 73 -5.18 5.55 7.26
C GLU A 73 -3.69 5.86 7.42
N LEU A 74 -3.02 5.17 8.34
CA LEU A 74 -1.57 5.23 8.49
C LEU A 74 -0.84 4.71 7.24
N ASP A 75 -1.28 3.58 6.69
CA ASP A 75 -0.74 2.98 5.46
C ASP A 75 -0.82 3.95 4.28
N ARG A 76 -1.99 4.59 4.11
CA ARG A 76 -2.19 5.62 3.09
C ARG A 76 -1.25 6.80 3.27
N GLY A 77 -1.03 7.24 4.52
CA GLY A 77 -0.05 8.28 4.84
C GLY A 77 1.40 7.89 4.51
N LEU A 78 1.71 6.60 4.55
CA LEU A 78 3.00 6.02 4.16
C LEU A 78 3.11 5.69 2.66
N GLY A 79 2.07 5.99 1.87
CA GLY A 79 2.03 5.67 0.43
C GLY A 79 1.71 4.21 0.12
N GLN A 80 1.35 3.41 1.12
CA GLN A 80 0.96 2.01 0.99
C GLN A 80 -0.55 1.94 0.83
N GLN A 81 -0.99 1.45 -0.32
CA GLN A 81 -2.41 1.44 -0.69
C GLN A 81 -2.79 0.00 -1.02
N GLY A 82 -3.47 -0.65 -0.09
CA GLY A 82 -4.05 -1.96 -0.30
C GLY A 82 -5.57 -1.93 -0.26
N GLY A 83 -6.20 -2.88 -0.95
CA GLY A 83 -7.65 -3.06 -1.00
C GLY A 83 -8.08 -4.47 -0.63
N GLY A 84 -9.25 -4.59 -0.02
CA GLY A 84 -9.82 -5.86 0.41
C GLY A 84 -9.08 -6.40 1.63
N ILE A 85 -9.20 -5.70 2.75
CA ILE A 85 -8.62 -6.09 4.04
C ILE A 85 -9.11 -7.49 4.40
N TYR A 86 -8.16 -8.37 4.71
CA TYR A 86 -8.46 -9.65 5.35
C TYR A 86 -8.57 -9.41 6.86
N GLN A 87 -9.79 -9.48 7.39
CA GLN A 87 -10.08 -9.52 8.83
C GLN A 87 -10.12 -10.96 9.33
#